data_AF-A0A1Q5UCZ1-F1
#
_entry.id   AF-A0A1Q5UCZ1-F1
#
_cell.length_a   1.000
_cell.length_b   1.000
_cell.length_c   1.000
_cell.angle_alpha   90.00
_cell.angle_beta   90.00
_cell.angle_gamma   90.00
#
_symmetry.space_group_name_H-M   'P 1'
#
loop_
_entity.id
_entity.type
_entity.pdbx_description
1 polymer ?
#
loop_
_entity_poly.entity_id
_entity_poly.type
_entity_poly.pdbx_seq_one_letter_code
_entity_poly.pdbx_strand_id
1 'polypeptide(L)'
;MFVDEVSMMDLTMISVIDNHCKIARYLARSSTDLFGGLPVVIFIGDFFQFPPVRGPALWREPRRGSGEDENGRILWHQFKQVILVDEQMRQSEDAPFHDLLSRARTGTLTEADRTFLNSKTITSLIGPQLDDATTVVKLNSLRHQVNRVRIEQFARTRSQNVFIFPALHTRTKSTGPINLRLRADDLL
;
A
#
# COMPACT_ATOMS: atom_id res chain seq x y z
N MET A 1 14.65 -6.18 -13.93
CA MET A 1 13.43 -5.61 -13.35
C MET A 1 13.42 -5.92 -11.87
N PHE A 2 13.17 -4.91 -11.04
CA PHE A 2 13.02 -5.05 -9.61
C PHE A 2 11.58 -4.65 -9.25
N VAL A 3 10.90 -5.49 -8.49
CA VAL A 3 9.55 -5.18 -7.99
C VAL A 3 9.58 -5.31 -6.49
N ASP A 4 9.30 -4.20 -5.81
CA ASP A 4 9.20 -4.13 -4.37
C ASP A 4 7.74 -4.31 -3.90
N GLU A 5 7.55 -4.64 -2.63
CA GLU A 5 6.24 -4.92 -2.01
C GLU A 5 5.41 -5.95 -2.77
N VAL A 6 6.06 -7.05 -3.20
CA VAL A 6 5.44 -8.15 -3.95
C VAL A 6 4.25 -8.79 -3.22
N SER A 7 4.14 -8.64 -1.90
CA SER A 7 2.98 -9.13 -1.13
C SER A 7 1.66 -8.50 -1.57
N MET A 8 1.68 -7.29 -2.13
CA MET A 8 0.50 -6.60 -2.62
C MET A 8 0.15 -6.92 -4.08
N MET A 9 0.94 -7.78 -4.75
CA MET A 9 0.69 -8.22 -6.13
C MET A 9 -0.24 -9.42 -6.20
N ASP A 10 -1.21 -9.36 -7.11
CA ASP A 10 -2.10 -10.49 -7.41
C ASP A 10 -1.62 -11.29 -8.64
N LEU A 11 -2.22 -12.46 -8.86
CA LEU A 11 -1.90 -13.33 -10.00
C LEU A 11 -2.16 -12.66 -11.36
N THR A 12 -3.17 -11.79 -11.44
CA THR A 12 -3.45 -11.06 -12.68
C THR A 12 -2.33 -10.08 -13.01
N MET A 13 -1.84 -9.33 -12.01
CA MET A 13 -0.83 -8.29 -12.18
C MET A 13 0.48 -8.85 -12.72
N ILE A 14 0.98 -9.97 -12.19
CA ILE A 14 2.22 -10.58 -12.71
C ILE A 14 2.06 -11.04 -14.18
N SER A 15 0.90 -11.57 -14.56
CA SER A 15 0.58 -11.89 -15.97
C SER A 15 0.55 -10.65 -16.86
N VAL A 16 -0.03 -9.56 -16.36
CA VAL A 16 -0.07 -8.29 -17.09
C VAL A 16 1.33 -7.72 -17.27
N ILE A 17 2.18 -7.78 -16.24
CA ILE A 17 3.57 -7.34 -16.31
C ILE A 17 4.36 -8.15 -17.35
N ASP A 18 4.27 -9.49 -17.31
CA ASP A 18 4.93 -10.36 -18.30
C ASP A 18 4.54 -9.99 -19.74
N ASN A 19 3.23 -9.84 -19.99
CA ASN A 19 2.73 -9.44 -21.31
C ASN A 19 3.25 -8.06 -21.75
N HIS A 20 3.27 -7.08 -20.85
CA HIS A 20 3.80 -5.75 -21.18
C HIS A 20 5.30 -5.76 -21.44
N CYS A 21 6.07 -6.57 -20.71
CA CYS A 21 7.49 -6.74 -20.98
C CYS A 21 7.73 -7.36 -22.36
N LYS A 22 6.95 -8.38 -22.75
CA LYS A 22 7.01 -8.97 -24.10
C LYS A 22 6.70 -7.94 -25.19
N ILE A 23 5.65 -7.16 -25.01
CA ILE A 23 5.28 -6.07 -25.94
C ILE A 23 6.42 -5.04 -26.06
N ALA A 24 6.93 -4.55 -24.94
CA ALA A 24 8.02 -3.57 -24.90
C ALA A 24 9.31 -4.09 -25.57
N ARG A 25 9.49 -5.41 -25.61
CA ARG A 25 10.62 -6.10 -26.23
C ARG A 25 10.36 -6.55 -27.67
N TYR A 26 9.21 -6.16 -28.25
CA TYR A 26 8.77 -6.55 -29.60
C TYR A 26 8.63 -8.07 -29.79
N LEU A 27 8.28 -8.79 -28.72
CA LEU A 27 8.04 -10.22 -28.74
C LEU A 27 6.54 -10.50 -28.84
N ALA A 28 6.18 -11.60 -29.52
CA ALA A 28 4.81 -12.09 -29.53
C ALA A 28 4.37 -12.46 -28.11
N ARG A 29 3.07 -12.30 -27.79
CA ARG A 29 2.52 -12.73 -26.48
C ARG A 29 2.70 -14.23 -26.23
N SER A 30 2.73 -15.02 -27.29
CA SER A 30 3.01 -16.46 -27.27
C SER A 30 4.49 -16.82 -27.08
N SER A 31 5.40 -15.83 -27.01
CA SER A 31 6.80 -16.10 -26.72
C SER A 31 6.95 -16.77 -25.35
N THR A 32 7.84 -17.76 -25.30
CA THR A 32 8.25 -18.43 -24.06
C THR A 32 9.20 -17.58 -23.21
N ASP A 33 9.68 -16.46 -23.76
CA ASP A 33 10.57 -15.54 -23.04
C ASP A 33 9.81 -14.84 -21.91
N LEU A 34 10.03 -15.32 -20.68
CA LEU A 34 9.45 -14.75 -19.48
C LEU A 34 9.90 -13.30 -19.30
N PHE A 35 8.97 -12.43 -18.94
CA PHE A 35 9.16 -11.00 -18.77
C PHE A 35 9.90 -10.37 -19.97
N GLY A 36 9.58 -10.80 -21.19
CA GLY A 36 10.20 -10.31 -22.42
C GLY A 36 11.68 -10.65 -22.56
N GLY A 37 12.15 -11.70 -21.89
CA GLY A 37 13.55 -12.14 -21.93
C GLY A 37 14.49 -11.22 -21.14
N LEU A 38 13.96 -10.53 -20.11
CA LEU A 38 14.79 -9.73 -19.22
C LEU A 38 15.80 -10.65 -18.49
N PRO A 39 17.10 -10.30 -18.48
CA PRO A 39 18.12 -11.19 -17.93
C PRO A 39 18.02 -11.36 -16.42
N VAL A 40 17.43 -10.38 -15.72
CA VAL A 40 17.26 -10.38 -14.26
C VAL A 40 15.87 -9.85 -13.91
N VAL A 41 15.12 -10.64 -13.15
CA VAL A 41 13.84 -10.25 -12.52
C VAL A 41 13.90 -10.61 -11.04
N ILE A 42 13.76 -9.62 -10.17
CA ILE A 42 13.86 -9.78 -8.73
C ILE A 42 12.60 -9.22 -8.08
N PHE A 43 11.96 -10.03 -7.26
CA PHE A 43 10.82 -9.64 -6.44
C PHE A 43 11.26 -9.55 -4.98
N ILE A 44 10.88 -8.45 -4.35
CA ILE A 44 11.24 -8.08 -2.98
C ILE A 44 9.93 -7.78 -2.25
N GLY A 45 9.86 -8.18 -0.99
CA GLY A 45 8.73 -7.84 -0.14
C GLY A 45 8.57 -8.81 1.00
N ASP A 46 7.47 -8.64 1.73
CA ASP A 46 7.21 -9.36 2.96
C ASP A 46 5.76 -9.86 3.01
N PHE A 47 5.60 -11.18 2.91
CA PHE A 47 4.28 -11.82 2.87
C PHE A 47 3.51 -11.78 4.20
N PHE A 48 4.13 -11.34 5.29
CA PHE A 48 3.44 -11.06 6.56
C PHE A 48 2.81 -9.65 6.60
N GLN A 49 3.07 -8.82 5.59
CA GLN A 49 2.44 -7.51 5.45
C GLN A 49 1.09 -7.62 4.70
N PHE A 50 0.65 -6.54 4.06
CA PHE A 50 -0.65 -6.50 3.41
C PHE A 50 -0.69 -7.40 2.16
N PRO A 51 -1.76 -8.19 2.00
CA PRO A 51 -2.04 -8.91 0.76
C PRO A 51 -2.57 -7.94 -0.31
N PRO A 52 -2.78 -8.40 -1.56
CA PRO A 52 -3.36 -7.57 -2.60
C PRO A 52 -4.76 -7.08 -2.22
N VAL A 53 -5.08 -5.84 -2.61
CA VAL A 53 -6.37 -5.21 -2.28
C VAL A 53 -7.54 -5.91 -3.00
N ARG A 54 -7.30 -6.39 -4.22
CA ARG A 54 -8.26 -7.10 -5.06
C ARG A 54 -7.51 -8.24 -5.73
N GLY A 55 -8.18 -9.39 -5.86
CA GLY A 55 -7.63 -10.55 -6.54
C GLY A 55 -6.89 -11.53 -5.62
N PRO A 56 -6.60 -12.74 -6.13
CA PRO A 56 -5.83 -13.74 -5.39
C PRO A 56 -4.34 -13.36 -5.34
N ALA A 57 -3.78 -13.40 -4.13
CA ALA A 57 -2.33 -13.24 -3.93
C ALA A 57 -1.52 -14.30 -4.68
N LEU A 58 -0.24 -14.04 -4.94
CA LEU A 58 0.64 -14.94 -5.70
C LEU A 58 0.71 -16.36 -5.10
N TRP A 59 0.56 -16.47 -3.78
CA TRP A 59 0.58 -17.74 -3.02
C TRP A 59 -0.82 -18.34 -2.80
N ARG A 60 -1.86 -17.85 -3.48
CA ARG A 60 -3.22 -18.38 -3.44
C ARG A 60 -3.57 -19.09 -4.75
N GLU A 61 -4.69 -19.81 -4.73
CA GLU A 61 -5.20 -20.48 -5.92
C GLU A 61 -5.83 -19.47 -6.91
N PRO A 62 -5.67 -19.71 -8.23
CA PRO A 62 -6.36 -18.95 -9.26
C PRO A 62 -7.88 -18.94 -9.08
N ARG A 63 -8.54 -17.86 -9.48
CA ARG A 63 -10.01 -17.88 -9.63
C ARG A 63 -10.38 -18.81 -10.77
N ARG A 64 -11.41 -19.65 -10.57
CA ARG A 64 -11.89 -20.60 -11.59
C ARG A 64 -12.24 -19.87 -12.88
N GLY A 65 -11.69 -20.34 -14.00
CA GLY A 65 -11.94 -19.78 -15.33
C GLY A 65 -11.18 -18.48 -15.62
N SER A 66 -10.27 -18.04 -14.75
CA SER A 66 -9.38 -16.90 -15.02
C SER A 66 -8.06 -17.37 -15.63
N GLY A 67 -7.97 -17.34 -16.96
CA GLY A 67 -6.73 -17.68 -17.66
C GLY A 67 -5.56 -16.77 -17.29
N GLU A 68 -5.82 -15.52 -16.91
CA GLU A 68 -4.77 -14.60 -16.43
C GLU A 68 -4.24 -14.98 -15.05
N ASP A 69 -5.11 -15.46 -14.15
CA ASP A 69 -4.66 -15.94 -12.84
C ASP A 69 -3.87 -17.24 -12.97
N GLU A 70 -4.33 -18.15 -13.84
CA GLU A 70 -3.66 -19.42 -14.12
C GLU A 70 -2.25 -19.18 -14.71
N ASN A 71 -2.15 -18.29 -15.70
CA ASN A 71 -0.85 -17.88 -16.23
C ASN A 71 0.01 -17.21 -15.15
N GLY A 72 -0.59 -16.40 -14.29
CA GLY A 72 0.13 -15.71 -13.21
C GLY A 72 0.70 -16.69 -12.20
N ARG A 73 -0.04 -17.76 -11.92
CA ARG A 73 0.38 -18.86 -11.05
C ARG A 73 1.56 -19.61 -11.64
N ILE A 74 1.53 -19.87 -12.95
CA ILE A 74 2.64 -20.50 -13.69
C ILE A 74 3.88 -19.63 -13.63
N LEU A 75 3.74 -18.31 -13.87
CA LEU A 75 4.82 -17.33 -13.81
C LEU A 75 5.44 -17.25 -12.40
N TRP A 76 4.61 -17.12 -11.37
CA TRP A 76 5.06 -17.09 -9.97
C TRP A 76 5.86 -18.35 -9.62
N HIS A 77 5.42 -19.51 -10.10
CA HIS A 77 6.13 -20.76 -9.90
C HIS A 77 7.48 -20.87 -10.62
N GLN A 78 7.82 -19.99 -11.56
CA GLN A 78 9.14 -19.98 -12.19
C GLN A 78 10.23 -19.43 -11.25
N PHE A 79 9.85 -18.69 -10.22
CA PHE A 79 10.78 -18.20 -9.20
C PHE A 79 11.12 -19.33 -8.23
N LYS A 80 12.28 -19.97 -8.45
CA LYS A 80 12.78 -21.07 -7.61
C LYS A 80 13.83 -20.65 -6.60
N GLN A 81 14.48 -19.51 -6.83
CA GLN A 81 15.49 -18.96 -5.93
C GLN A 81 14.81 -18.03 -4.94
N VAL A 82 14.91 -18.35 -3.66
CA VAL A 82 14.36 -17.55 -2.56
C VAL A 82 15.48 -17.26 -1.58
N ILE A 83 15.66 -15.97 -1.29
CA ILE A 83 16.63 -15.49 -0.31
C ILE A 83 15.81 -14.90 0.83
N LEU A 84 16.02 -15.41 2.04
CA LEU A 84 15.39 -14.89 3.25
C LEU A 84 16.42 -14.01 3.97
N VAL A 85 16.05 -12.77 4.25
CA VAL A 85 16.84 -11.85 5.09
C VAL A 85 16.26 -11.90 6.49
N ASP A 86 17.09 -12.25 7.46
CA ASP A 86 16.71 -12.48 8.86
C ASP A 86 17.21 -11.38 9.82
N GLU A 87 18.16 -10.55 9.39
CA GLU A 87 18.67 -9.43 10.17
C GLU A 87 17.80 -8.18 10.03
N GLN A 88 17.20 -7.71 11.14
CA GLN A 88 16.41 -6.49 11.20
C GLN A 88 17.27 -5.30 11.64
N MET A 89 17.57 -4.41 10.69
CA MET A 89 18.42 -3.23 10.93
C MET A 89 17.65 -2.00 11.42
N ARG A 90 16.33 -1.93 11.24
CA ARG A 90 15.54 -0.72 11.52
C ARG A 90 15.34 -0.47 13.02
N GLN A 91 15.26 -1.53 13.82
CA GLN A 91 15.10 -1.46 15.29
C GLN A 91 16.28 -2.10 16.03
N SER A 92 17.46 -2.15 15.42
CA SER A 92 18.63 -2.82 15.99
C SER A 92 19.08 -2.23 17.34
N GLU A 93 18.82 -0.95 17.58
CA GLU A 93 19.15 -0.25 18.83
C GLU A 93 18.05 -0.36 19.91
N ASP A 94 16.87 -0.93 19.59
CA ASP A 94 15.73 -1.07 20.51
C ASP A 94 15.27 -2.53 20.55
N ALA A 95 16.03 -3.37 21.26
CA ALA A 95 15.75 -4.79 21.40
C ALA A 95 14.33 -5.10 21.95
N PRO A 96 13.80 -4.40 22.98
CA PRO A 96 12.43 -4.59 23.42
C PRO A 96 11.39 -4.36 22.31
N PHE A 97 11.56 -3.30 21.51
CA PHE A 97 10.63 -3.01 20.41
C PHE A 97 10.80 -3.98 19.24
N HIS A 98 12.04 -4.36 18.90
CA HIS A 98 12.32 -5.40 17.92
C HIS A 98 11.59 -6.71 18.25
N ASP A 99 11.71 -7.17 19.49
CA ASP A 99 11.09 -8.42 19.94
C ASP A 99 9.57 -8.35 19.89
N LEU A 100 8.99 -7.19 20.25
CA LEU A 100 7.56 -6.94 20.11
C LEU A 100 7.11 -7.03 18.65
N LEU A 101 7.84 -6.42 17.71
CA LEU A 101 7.51 -6.45 16.28
C LEU A 101 7.63 -7.87 15.70
N SER A 102 8.61 -8.65 16.14
CA SER A 102 8.77 -10.06 15.75
C SER A 102 7.57 -10.92 16.19
N ARG A 103 7.08 -10.72 17.42
CA ARG A 103 5.84 -11.35 17.90
C ARG A 103 4.60 -10.84 17.18
N ALA A 104 4.53 -9.55 16.86
CA ALA A 104 3.43 -8.96 16.09
C ALA A 104 3.33 -9.59 14.70
N ARG A 105 4.47 -9.77 14.02
CA ARG A 105 4.58 -10.38 12.69
C ARG A 105 4.02 -11.81 12.67
N THR A 106 4.23 -12.58 13.73
CA THR A 106 3.80 -13.99 13.84
C THR A 106 2.46 -14.16 14.55
N GLY A 107 1.85 -13.07 15.04
CA GLY A 107 0.57 -13.12 15.75
C GLY A 107 0.65 -13.64 17.18
N THR A 108 1.82 -13.61 17.82
CA THR A 108 2.07 -14.14 19.16
C THR A 108 2.32 -13.05 20.21
N LEU A 109 1.60 -11.93 20.11
CA LEU A 109 1.71 -10.81 21.06
C LEU A 109 1.35 -11.25 22.49
N THR A 110 2.11 -10.75 23.46
CA THR A 110 1.90 -11.00 24.89
C THR A 110 1.10 -9.88 25.55
N GLU A 111 0.62 -10.11 26.78
CA GLU A 111 -0.03 -9.05 27.57
C GLU A 111 0.94 -7.92 27.92
N ALA A 112 2.24 -8.23 28.08
CA ALA A 112 3.28 -7.22 28.29
C ALA A 112 3.43 -6.32 27.06
N ASP A 113 3.43 -6.88 25.85
CA ASP A 113 3.47 -6.11 24.60
C ASP A 113 2.26 -5.20 24.48
N ARG A 114 1.06 -5.71 24.79
CA ARG A 114 -0.17 -4.93 24.78
C ARG A 114 -0.12 -3.79 25.78
N THR A 115 0.33 -4.05 27.00
CA THR A 115 0.49 -3.04 28.06
C THR A 115 1.48 -1.96 27.62
N PHE A 116 2.61 -2.36 27.03
CA PHE A 116 3.59 -1.43 26.48
C PHE A 116 3.00 -0.54 25.38
N LEU A 117 2.31 -1.12 24.39
CA LEU A 117 1.67 -0.34 23.32
C LEU A 117 0.63 0.65 23.87
N ASN A 118 -0.22 0.20 24.80
CA ASN A 118 -1.23 1.05 25.43
C ASN A 118 -0.61 2.20 26.24
N SER A 119 0.56 1.99 26.84
CA SER A 119 1.29 3.06 27.55
C SER A 119 1.74 4.21 26.64
N LYS A 120 1.82 3.97 25.32
CA LYS A 120 2.19 4.96 24.31
C LYS A 120 0.98 5.68 23.70
N THR A 121 -0.22 5.44 24.21
CA THR A 121 -1.44 6.06 23.68
C THR A 121 -1.45 7.57 23.95
N ILE A 122 -1.72 8.34 22.91
CA ILE A 122 -1.95 9.79 22.99
C ILE A 122 -3.45 10.07 23.05
N THR A 123 -3.86 11.06 23.85
CA THR A 123 -5.27 11.45 24.01
C THR A 123 -5.68 12.62 23.10
N SER A 124 -4.71 13.28 22.46
CA SER A 124 -4.93 14.41 21.56
C SER A 124 -4.15 14.19 20.26
N LEU A 125 -4.81 14.50 19.14
CA LEU A 125 -4.17 14.57 17.81
C LEU A 125 -3.38 15.87 17.59
N ILE A 126 -3.50 16.80 18.55
CA ILE A 126 -2.89 18.12 18.56
C ILE A 126 -1.91 18.17 19.74
N GLY A 127 -0.62 18.32 19.45
CA GLY A 127 0.41 18.48 20.46
C GLY A 127 1.79 18.71 19.83
N PRO A 128 2.71 19.44 20.49
CA PRO A 128 4.02 19.76 19.92
C PRO A 128 4.82 18.52 19.49
N GLN A 129 4.68 17.41 20.23
CA GLN A 129 5.32 16.13 19.91
C GLN A 129 4.81 15.48 18.61
N LEU A 130 3.74 16.01 18.01
CA LEU A 130 3.11 15.49 16.80
C LEU A 130 3.27 16.41 15.59
N ASP A 131 3.93 17.56 15.73
CA ASP A 131 4.02 18.57 14.67
C ASP A 131 4.65 18.01 13.39
N ASP A 132 5.64 17.11 13.54
CA ASP A 132 6.32 16.42 12.42
C ASP A 132 5.98 14.91 12.35
N ALA A 133 5.03 14.44 13.17
CA ALA A 133 4.69 13.02 13.23
C ALA A 133 3.83 12.61 12.02
N THR A 134 4.15 11.49 11.38
CA THR A 134 3.28 10.89 10.35
C THR A 134 2.16 10.10 11.01
N THR A 135 0.91 10.40 10.68
CA THR A 135 -0.25 9.63 11.16
C THR A 135 -0.69 8.60 10.13
N VAL A 136 -0.72 7.34 10.53
CA VAL A 136 -1.25 6.23 9.73
C VAL A 136 -2.64 5.87 10.25
N VAL A 137 -3.62 5.82 9.36
CA VAL A 137 -5.00 5.41 9.67
C VAL A 137 -5.51 4.40 8.65
N LYS A 138 -6.46 3.55 9.07
CA LYS A 138 -6.99 2.47 8.24
C LYS A 138 -7.81 2.95 7.03
N LEU A 139 -8.61 4.01 7.19
CA LEU A 139 -9.60 4.44 6.19
C LEU A 139 -9.21 5.76 5.55
N ASN A 140 -9.42 5.87 4.24
CA ASN A 140 -9.23 7.13 3.51
C ASN A 140 -10.13 8.24 4.06
N SER A 141 -11.38 7.95 4.43
CA SER A 141 -12.28 8.93 5.04
C SER A 141 -11.70 9.52 6.33
N LEU A 142 -11.19 8.66 7.22
CA LEU A 142 -10.53 9.09 8.45
C LEU A 142 -9.24 9.87 8.15
N ARG A 143 -8.45 9.44 7.15
CA ARG A 143 -7.25 10.17 6.72
C ARG A 143 -7.60 11.58 6.28
N HIS A 144 -8.67 11.77 5.51
CA HIS A 144 -9.13 13.10 5.09
C HIS A 144 -9.50 13.97 6.28
N GLN A 145 -10.20 13.41 7.26
CA GLN A 145 -10.57 14.13 8.49
C GLN A 145 -9.34 14.53 9.33
N VAL A 146 -8.38 13.61 9.53
CA VAL A 146 -7.13 13.88 10.24
C VAL A 146 -6.30 14.94 9.52
N ASN A 147 -6.14 14.82 8.19
CA ASN A 147 -5.40 15.78 7.39
C ASN A 147 -6.04 17.17 7.45
N ARG A 148 -7.37 17.26 7.40
CA ARG A 148 -8.09 18.53 7.53
C ARG A 148 -7.77 19.22 8.85
N VAL A 149 -7.94 18.52 9.98
CA VAL A 149 -7.62 19.07 11.32
C VAL A 149 -6.17 19.54 11.39
N ARG A 150 -5.24 18.77 10.82
CA ARG A 150 -3.81 19.13 10.82
C ARG A 150 -3.46 20.30 9.91
N ILE A 151 -4.09 20.43 8.75
CA ILE A 151 -3.89 21.57 7.84
C ILE A 151 -4.39 22.86 8.50
N GLU A 152 -5.56 22.83 9.13
CA GLU A 152 -6.09 23.98 9.87
C GLU A 152 -5.17 24.40 11.01
N GLN A 153 -4.69 23.44 11.80
CA GLN A 153 -3.74 23.70 12.88
C GLN A 153 -2.44 24.31 12.32
N PHE A 154 -1.86 23.70 11.29
CA PHE A 154 -0.65 24.16 10.65
C PHE A 154 -0.78 25.62 10.16
N ALA A 155 -1.88 25.93 9.48
CA ALA A 155 -2.17 27.27 8.97
C ALA A 155 -2.30 28.30 10.10
N ARG A 156 -3.02 27.96 11.18
CA ARG A 156 -3.18 28.84 12.36
C ARG A 156 -1.84 29.10 13.06
N THR A 157 -1.05 28.05 13.31
CA THR A 157 0.20 28.17 14.07
C THR A 157 1.28 28.93 13.30
N ARG A 158 1.29 28.84 11.96
CA ARG A 158 2.29 29.50 11.11
C ARG A 158 1.77 30.77 10.41
N SER A 159 0.56 31.23 10.74
CA SER A 159 -0.09 32.37 10.08
C SER A 159 -0.10 32.26 8.55
N GLN A 160 -0.40 31.06 8.04
CA GLN A 160 -0.46 30.77 6.60
C GLN A 160 -1.91 30.65 6.12
N ASN A 161 -2.12 30.94 4.83
CA ASN A 161 -3.41 30.76 4.18
C ASN A 161 -3.60 29.32 3.71
N VAL A 162 -4.81 28.79 3.83
CA VAL A 162 -5.22 27.53 3.19
C VAL A 162 -5.83 27.84 1.83
N PHE A 163 -5.27 27.27 0.77
CA PHE A 163 -5.78 27.40 -0.58
C PHE A 163 -6.57 26.15 -0.98
N ILE A 164 -7.79 26.32 -1.48
CA ILE A 164 -8.68 25.23 -1.88
C ILE A 164 -8.80 25.22 -3.40
N PHE A 165 -8.55 24.06 -4.01
CA PHE A 165 -8.62 23.86 -5.46
C PHE A 165 -9.73 22.84 -5.80
N PRO A 166 -10.99 23.28 -5.94
CA PRO A 166 -12.09 22.37 -6.23
C PRO A 166 -11.99 21.79 -7.65
N ALA A 167 -12.15 20.47 -7.78
CA ALA A 167 -12.20 19.80 -9.07
C ALA A 167 -13.60 19.91 -9.70
N LEU A 168 -13.67 20.43 -10.93
CA LEU A 168 -14.91 20.44 -11.71
C LEU A 168 -15.14 19.06 -12.35
N HIS A 169 -16.24 18.41 -11.99
CA HIS A 169 -16.64 17.13 -12.55
C HIS A 169 -17.67 17.35 -13.67
N THR A 170 -17.23 17.27 -14.94
CA THR A 170 -18.08 17.55 -16.12
C THR A 170 -18.82 16.33 -16.65
N ARG A 171 -18.49 15.12 -16.18
CA ARG A 171 -19.13 13.87 -16.62
C ARG A 171 -20.14 13.39 -15.58
N THR A 172 -21.37 13.88 -15.63
CA THR A 172 -22.49 13.34 -14.85
C THR A 172 -23.24 12.29 -15.66
N LYS A 173 -23.65 11.19 -15.01
CA LYS A 173 -24.64 10.24 -15.58
C LYS A 173 -26.08 10.80 -15.60
N SER A 174 -26.25 12.04 -15.12
CA SER A 174 -27.54 12.71 -14.93
C SER A 174 -27.66 13.86 -15.93
N THR A 175 -28.80 13.92 -16.62
CA THR A 175 -29.22 14.96 -17.56
C THR A 175 -29.85 16.19 -16.89
N GLY A 176 -29.85 16.27 -15.55
CA GLY A 176 -30.41 17.41 -14.82
C GLY A 176 -29.42 18.60 -14.71
N PRO A 177 -29.92 19.85 -14.62
CA PRO A 177 -29.07 21.02 -14.43
C PRO A 177 -28.32 20.94 -13.10
N ILE A 178 -27.00 21.03 -13.18
CA ILE A 178 -26.09 20.92 -12.04
C ILE A 178 -25.88 22.32 -11.43
N ASN A 179 -26.66 22.67 -10.41
CA ASN A 179 -26.32 23.79 -9.54
C ASN A 179 -25.30 23.31 -8.48
N LEU A 180 -24.04 23.10 -8.86
CA LEU A 180 -22.97 22.87 -7.88
C LEU A 180 -22.40 24.23 -7.44
N ARG A 181 -23.09 24.90 -6.51
CA ARG A 181 -22.40 25.84 -5.62
C ARG A 181 -21.66 25.01 -4.57
N LEU A 182 -20.42 24.66 -4.85
CA LEU A 182 -19.51 24.11 -3.84
C LEU A 182 -19.27 25.20 -2.79
N ARG A 183 -19.72 25.00 -1.55
CA ARG A 183 -19.35 25.90 -0.45
C ARG A 183 -17.98 25.49 0.07
N ALA A 184 -17.18 26.47 0.48
CA ALA A 184 -15.88 26.19 1.10
C ALA A 184 -16.03 25.29 2.34
N ASP A 185 -17.15 25.44 3.07
CA ASP A 185 -17.50 24.62 4.24
C ASP A 185 -17.76 23.15 3.89
N ASP A 186 -18.14 22.84 2.64
CA ASP A 186 -18.32 21.45 2.16
C ASP A 186 -16.98 20.81 1.74
N LEU A 187 -15.92 21.62 1.64
CA LEU A 187 -14.57 21.22 1.20
C LEU A 187 -13.54 21.22 2.35
N LEU A 188 -13.91 21.84 3.48
CA LEU A 188 -13.28 21.71 4.79
C LEU A 188 -14.16 20.80 5.67
#